data_AF-A0A6I1ZEJ8-F1
#
_entry.id   AF-A0A6I1ZEJ8-F1
#
_cell.length_a   1.000
_cell.length_b   1.000
_cell.length_c   1.000
_cell.angle_alpha   90.00
_cell.angle_beta   90.00
_cell.angle_gamma   90.00
#
_symmetry.space_group_name_H-M   'P 1'
#
loop_
_entity.id
_entity.type
_entity.pdbx_description
1 polymer ?
#
loop_
_entity_poly.entity_id
_entity_poly.type
_entity_poly.pdbx_seq_one_letter_code
_entity_poly.pdbx_strand_id
1 'polypeptide(L)'
;MGQDRESGRAASDYGHAMAAKVAHFLGTELLSKSSNESVWAGKRIAIKCAHRNTPQIGLSLAMLGRVQNIVAALEDKDSSYTLYQLDPRWYRAAMIPSRSNSPSAQRVMMVSCKEIRTVGQVIGRMPPG
;
A
#
# COMPACT_ATOMS: atom_id res chain seq x y z
N MET A 1 24.12 -5.68 13.71
CA MET A 1 22.82 -5.05 14.02
C MET A 1 22.90 -3.58 13.63
N GLY A 2 22.48 -3.23 12.41
CA GLY A 2 22.58 -1.86 11.89
C GLY A 2 21.67 -1.58 10.69
N GLN A 3 20.79 -2.52 10.33
CA GLN A 3 20.01 -2.46 9.09
C GLN A 3 18.60 -1.84 9.26
N ASP A 4 18.12 -1.60 10.48
CA ASP A 4 16.69 -1.37 10.72
C ASP A 4 16.19 0.06 10.44
N ARG A 5 17.06 1.09 10.53
CA ARG A 5 16.65 2.48 10.27
C ARG A 5 16.78 2.90 8.81
N GLU A 6 17.83 2.44 8.15
CA GLU A 6 18.11 2.77 6.75
C GLU A 6 17.14 2.03 5.80
N SER A 7 16.86 0.75 6.09
CA SER A 7 15.87 -0.03 5.34
C SER A 7 14.44 0.50 5.50
N GLY A 8 14.08 0.99 6.69
CA GLY A 8 12.75 1.56 6.95
C GLY A 8 12.50 2.88 6.22
N ARG A 9 13.50 3.77 6.18
CA ARG A 9 13.42 5.04 5.42
C ARG A 9 13.35 4.77 3.91
N ALA A 10 14.25 3.92 3.40
CA ALA A 10 14.24 3.55 1.98
C ALA A 10 12.91 2.91 1.55
N ALA A 11 12.33 2.04 2.38
CA ALA A 11 11.01 1.46 2.12
C ALA A 11 9.88 2.51 2.14
N SER A 12 9.98 3.52 3.01
CA SER A 12 9.03 4.64 3.05
C SER A 12 9.14 5.51 1.80
N ASP A 13 10.36 5.91 1.42
CA ASP A 13 10.61 6.75 0.25
C ASP A 13 10.16 6.05 -1.03
N TYR A 14 10.49 4.76 -1.16
CA TYR A 14 10.00 3.91 -2.25
C TYR A 14 8.46 3.85 -2.28
N GLY A 15 7.83 3.62 -1.12
CA GLY A 15 6.37 3.56 -1.01
C GLY A 15 5.69 4.87 -1.42
N HIS A 16 6.28 6.02 -1.09
CA HIS A 16 5.79 7.33 -1.51
C HIS A 16 5.98 7.57 -3.00
N ALA A 17 7.16 7.28 -3.54
CA ALA A 17 7.44 7.43 -4.97
C ALA A 17 6.49 6.56 -5.80
N MET A 18 6.26 5.31 -5.39
CA MET A 18 5.34 4.43 -6.09
C MET A 18 3.88 4.87 -5.94
N ALA A 19 3.48 5.38 -4.75
CA ALA A 19 2.14 5.92 -4.57
C ALA A 19 1.85 7.07 -5.56
N ALA A 20 2.84 7.94 -5.83
CA ALA A 20 2.72 9.00 -6.81
C ALA A 20 2.56 8.45 -8.24
N LYS A 21 3.36 7.43 -8.63
CA LYS A 21 3.23 6.76 -9.94
C LYS A 21 1.85 6.12 -10.12
N VAL A 22 1.35 5.44 -9.09
CA VAL A 22 0.01 4.81 -9.11
C VAL A 22 -1.09 5.85 -9.19
N ALA A 23 -1.00 6.94 -8.41
CA ALA A 23 -1.97 8.04 -8.48
C ALA A 23 -2.04 8.61 -9.90
N HIS A 24 -0.87 8.91 -10.49
CA HIS A 24 -0.78 9.41 -11.86
C HIS A 24 -1.39 8.44 -12.88
N PHE A 25 -1.10 7.14 -12.77
CA PHE A 25 -1.70 6.11 -13.62
C PHE A 25 -3.22 6.04 -13.51
N LEU A 26 -3.77 6.26 -12.31
CA LEU A 26 -5.21 6.32 -12.06
C LEU A 26 -5.85 7.67 -12.47
N GLY A 27 -5.06 8.60 -13.02
CA GLY A 27 -5.54 9.93 -13.42
C GLY A 27 -5.82 10.85 -12.23
N THR A 28 -5.10 10.70 -11.12
CA THR A 28 -5.27 11.49 -9.91
C THR A 28 -3.92 11.91 -9.29
N GLU A 29 -3.97 12.68 -8.21
CA GLU A 29 -2.82 13.19 -7.48
C GLU A 29 -2.89 12.81 -5.99
N LEU A 30 -1.72 12.76 -5.35
CA LEU A 30 -1.66 12.57 -3.90
C LEU A 30 -2.15 13.83 -3.18
N LEU A 31 -2.88 13.65 -2.08
CA LEU A 31 -3.36 14.74 -1.23
C LEU A 31 -2.23 15.54 -0.57
N SER A 32 -1.05 14.95 -0.41
CA SER A 32 0.15 15.64 0.02
C SER A 32 1.41 14.87 -0.40
N LYS A 33 2.55 15.57 -0.43
CA LYS A 33 3.87 14.96 -0.72
C LYS A 33 4.31 13.89 0.29
N SER A 34 3.71 13.88 1.48
CA SER A 34 4.04 12.98 2.59
C SER A 34 2.96 11.92 2.84
N SER A 35 1.91 11.88 2.03
CA SER A 35 0.78 10.98 2.21
C SER A 35 0.66 10.02 1.03
N ASN A 36 0.23 8.79 1.30
CA ASN A 36 -0.15 7.86 0.26
C ASN A 36 -1.65 7.92 -0.05
N GLU A 37 -2.31 9.02 0.30
CA GLU A 37 -3.74 9.18 0.11
C GLU A 37 -4.04 10.02 -1.12
N SER A 38 -5.10 9.69 -1.84
CA SER A 38 -5.55 10.36 -3.06
C SER A 38 -7.08 10.37 -3.14
N VAL A 39 -7.66 11.08 -4.10
CA VAL A 39 -9.09 11.02 -4.42
C VAL A 39 -9.26 10.43 -5.81
N TRP A 40 -9.88 9.26 -5.89
CA TRP A 40 -10.12 8.56 -7.14
C TRP A 40 -11.59 8.16 -7.25
N ALA A 41 -12.23 8.46 -8.38
CA ALA A 41 -13.67 8.29 -8.59
C ALA A 41 -14.54 8.89 -7.45
N GLY A 42 -14.17 10.07 -6.96
CA GLY A 42 -14.86 10.77 -5.87
C GLY A 42 -14.67 10.14 -4.48
N LYS A 43 -13.82 9.11 -4.36
CA LYS A 43 -13.55 8.41 -3.10
C LYS A 43 -12.13 8.66 -2.62
N ARG A 44 -11.97 8.87 -1.31
CA ARG A 44 -10.65 8.94 -0.70
C ARG A 44 -10.03 7.54 -0.66
N ILE A 45 -8.85 7.38 -1.23
CA ILE A 45 -8.14 6.10 -1.30
C ILE A 45 -6.81 6.15 -0.57
N ALA A 46 -6.37 5.01 -0.04
CA ALA A 46 -4.97 4.80 0.37
C ALA A 46 -4.25 3.94 -0.66
N ILE A 47 -3.09 4.38 -1.11
CA ILE A 47 -2.25 3.65 -2.07
C ILE A 47 -1.12 2.95 -1.30
N LYS A 48 -0.97 1.65 -1.52
CA LYS A 48 0.12 0.85 -0.94
C LYS A 48 0.79 0.04 -2.01
N CYS A 49 2.10 -0.12 -1.89
CA CYS A 49 2.90 -0.89 -2.82
C CYS A 49 3.67 -1.98 -2.08
N ALA A 50 3.85 -3.13 -2.71
CA ALA A 50 4.80 -4.15 -2.31
C ALA A 50 5.60 -4.63 -3.52
N HIS A 51 6.91 -4.77 -3.33
CA HIS A 51 7.76 -5.52 -4.23
C HIS A 51 7.39 -6.99 -4.24
N ARG A 52 7.85 -7.72 -5.26
CA ARG A 52 7.57 -9.15 -5.45
C ARG A 52 7.90 -9.98 -4.20
N ASN A 53 9.02 -9.67 -3.55
CA ASN A 53 9.50 -10.39 -2.36
C ASN A 53 8.99 -9.80 -1.04
N THR A 54 8.10 -8.80 -1.09
CA THR A 54 7.46 -8.21 0.09
C THR A 54 6.12 -8.92 0.31
N PRO A 55 6.01 -9.81 1.32
CA PRO A 55 4.83 -10.67 1.48
C PRO A 55 3.63 -9.94 2.07
N GLN A 56 3.82 -8.73 2.60
CA GLN A 56 2.79 -8.00 3.34
C GLN A 56 2.90 -6.50 3.11
N ILE A 57 1.76 -5.82 3.09
CA ILE A 57 1.69 -4.35 3.07
C ILE A 57 1.12 -3.82 4.39
N GLY A 58 1.66 -2.70 4.84
CA GLY A 58 1.26 -2.05 6.08
C GLY A 58 0.34 -0.85 5.87
N LEU A 59 -0.70 -0.75 6.69
CA LEU A 59 -1.58 0.41 6.77
C LEU A 59 -1.85 0.76 8.24
N SER A 60 -1.79 2.04 8.59
CA SER A 60 -2.13 2.47 9.94
C SER A 60 -3.64 2.51 10.14
N LEU A 61 -4.10 2.19 11.36
CA LEU A 61 -5.54 2.24 11.69
C LEU A 61 -6.13 3.65 11.48
N ALA A 62 -5.33 4.69 11.72
CA ALA A 62 -5.75 6.07 11.49
C ALA A 62 -5.99 6.38 9.99
N MET A 63 -5.15 5.84 9.10
CA MET A 63 -5.34 5.98 7.65
C MET A 63 -6.56 5.17 7.20
N LEU A 64 -6.70 3.94 7.69
CA LEU A 64 -7.86 3.09 7.40
C LEU A 64 -9.19 3.76 7.78
N GLY A 65 -9.23 4.51 8.89
CA GLY A 65 -10.42 5.25 9.33
C GLY A 65 -10.79 6.45 8.44
N ARG A 66 -9.93 6.90 7.53
CA ARG A 66 -10.18 8.04 6.64
C ARG A 66 -10.52 7.66 5.21
N VAL A 67 -10.06 6.49 4.75
CA VAL A 67 -10.17 6.08 3.36
C VAL A 67 -11.40 5.21 3.13
N GLN A 68 -12.00 5.36 1.95
CA GLN A 68 -13.16 4.60 1.52
C GLN A 68 -12.77 3.38 0.69
N ASN A 69 -11.58 3.39 0.08
CA ASN A 69 -11.00 2.26 -0.63
C ASN A 69 -9.48 2.19 -0.37
N ILE A 70 -8.90 1.02 -0.59
CA ILE A 70 -7.45 0.84 -0.59
C ILE A 70 -7.07 0.35 -1.98
N VAL A 71 -6.02 0.95 -2.56
CA VAL A 71 -5.40 0.50 -3.80
C VAL A 71 -4.04 -0.12 -3.45
N ALA A 72 -3.91 -1.42 -3.67
CA ALA A 72 -2.66 -2.15 -3.51
C ALA A 72 -2.02 -2.39 -4.86
N ALA A 73 -0.83 -1.82 -5.09
CA ALA A 73 0.03 -2.10 -6.23
C ALA A 73 1.00 -3.23 -5.87
N LEU A 74 0.84 -4.40 -6.46
CA LEU A 74 1.67 -5.57 -6.18
C LEU A 74 2.51 -5.92 -7.41
N GLU A 75 3.83 -5.96 -7.23
CA GLU A 75 4.75 -6.34 -8.30
C GLU A 75 4.55 -7.81 -8.71
N ASP A 76 4.54 -8.03 -10.02
CA ASP A 76 4.45 -9.33 -10.67
C ASP A 76 5.85 -9.83 -11.11
N LYS A 77 5.91 -11.02 -11.72
CA LYS A 77 7.18 -11.65 -12.13
C LYS A 77 7.91 -10.89 -13.24
N ASP A 78 7.19 -10.13 -14.04
CA ASP A 78 7.68 -9.32 -15.16
C ASP A 78 7.99 -7.87 -14.74
N SER A 79 8.09 -7.59 -13.43
CA SER A 79 8.29 -6.26 -12.85
C SER A 79 7.17 -5.25 -13.13
N SER A 80 6.06 -5.68 -13.74
CA SER A 80 4.84 -4.89 -13.81
C SER A 80 4.13 -4.89 -12.45
N TYR A 81 3.20 -3.96 -12.23
CA TYR A 81 2.42 -3.88 -11.00
C TYR A 81 0.94 -4.09 -11.31
N THR A 82 0.35 -5.13 -10.74
CA THR A 82 -1.12 -5.27 -10.77
C THR A 82 -1.73 -4.46 -9.63
N LEU A 83 -2.72 -3.63 -9.96
CA LEU A 83 -3.45 -2.79 -9.03
C LEU A 83 -4.73 -3.47 -8.56
N TYR A 84 -4.87 -3.63 -7.25
CA TYR A 84 -6.02 -4.23 -6.61
C TYR A 84 -6.77 -3.20 -5.77
N GLN A 85 -8.09 -3.08 -5.98
CA GLN A 85 -8.97 -2.36 -5.09
C GLN A 85 -9.48 -3.29 -3.98
N LEU A 86 -9.45 -2.79 -2.75
CA LEU A 86 -9.86 -3.51 -1.55
C LEU A 86 -10.85 -2.68 -0.73
N ASP A 87 -11.84 -3.37 -0.15
CA ASP A 87 -12.73 -2.81 0.85
C ASP A 87 -11.97 -2.60 2.18
N PRO A 88 -11.96 -1.38 2.77
CA PRO A 88 -11.38 -1.11 4.07
C PRO A 88 -11.90 -2.03 5.20
N ARG A 89 -13.15 -2.50 5.13
CA ARG A 89 -13.74 -3.43 6.12
C ARG A 89 -13.08 -4.79 6.05
N TRP A 90 -12.91 -5.33 4.85
CA TRP A 90 -12.18 -6.57 4.65
C TRP A 90 -10.73 -6.43 5.10
N TYR A 91 -10.08 -5.32 4.70
CA TYR A 91 -8.70 -5.06 5.08
C TYR A 91 -8.54 -5.03 6.60
N ARG A 92 -9.46 -4.37 7.33
CA ARG A 92 -9.49 -4.36 8.79
C ARG A 92 -9.59 -5.75 9.40
N ALA A 93 -10.39 -6.64 8.81
CA ALA A 93 -10.56 -8.00 9.32
C ALA A 93 -9.35 -8.90 9.03
N ALA A 94 -8.66 -8.68 7.91
CA ALA A 94 -7.46 -9.44 7.51
C ALA A 94 -6.16 -8.93 8.15
N MET A 95 -6.20 -7.77 8.80
CA MET A 95 -5.05 -7.12 9.41
C MET A 95 -4.47 -7.93 10.58
N ILE A 96 -3.16 -8.17 10.56
CA ILE A 96 -2.41 -8.73 11.68
C ILE A 96 -1.42 -7.70 12.25
N PRO A 97 -1.09 -7.76 13.55
CA PRO A 97 -0.07 -6.88 14.13
C PRO A 97 1.27 -7.03 13.41
N SER A 98 1.97 -5.91 13.20
CA SER A 98 3.35 -5.94 12.72
C SER A 98 4.24 -6.68 13.73
N ARG A 99 5.17 -7.50 13.23
CA ARG A 99 6.18 -8.20 14.06
C ARG A 99 7.36 -7.30 14.47
N SER A 100 7.40 -6.06 13.99
CA SER A 100 8.47 -5.12 14.32
C SER A 100 8.24 -4.51 15.71
N ASN A 101 9.32 -4.39 16.48
CA ASN A 101 9.30 -3.75 17.81
C ASN A 101 9.45 -2.22 17.74
N SER A 102 9.44 -1.62 16.54
CA SER A 102 9.55 -0.17 16.40
C SER A 102 8.30 0.54 16.94
N PRO A 103 8.41 1.77 17.50
CA PRO A 103 7.26 2.51 18.04
C PRO A 103 6.14 2.75 17.01
N SER A 104 6.49 2.86 15.73
CA SER A 104 5.54 2.99 14.62
C SER A 104 4.85 1.66 14.27
N ALA A 105 5.52 0.52 14.45
CA ALA A 105 4.97 -0.79 14.15
C ALA A 105 3.79 -1.18 15.05
N GLN A 106 3.73 -0.66 16.28
CA GLN A 106 2.58 -0.86 17.18
C GLN A 106 1.27 -0.25 16.64
N ARG A 107 1.35 0.65 15.65
CA ARG A 107 0.20 1.38 15.06
C ARG A 107 -0.07 1.00 13.61
N VAL A 108 0.77 0.13 13.03
CA VAL A 108 0.68 -0.33 11.65
C VAL A 108 0.28 -1.80 11.67
N MET A 109 -0.83 -2.08 11.00
CA MET A 109 -1.29 -3.44 10.81
C MET A 109 -0.90 -3.89 9.40
N MET A 110 -0.60 -5.18 9.26
CA MET A 110 -0.09 -5.80 8.04
C MET A 110 -1.17 -6.69 7.42
N VAL A 111 -1.26 -6.72 6.09
CA VAL A 111 -2.11 -7.67 5.36
C VAL A 111 -1.27 -8.41 4.33
N SER A 112 -1.55 -9.70 4.13
CA SER A 112 -0.83 -10.55 3.19
C SER A 112 -1.09 -10.14 1.73
N CYS A 113 -0.01 -9.97 0.97
CA CYS A 113 -0.08 -9.78 -0.48
C CYS A 113 -0.69 -11.00 -1.19
N LYS A 114 -0.63 -12.21 -0.60
CA LYS A 114 -1.29 -13.39 -1.17
C LYS A 114 -2.80 -13.27 -1.06
N GLU A 115 -3.31 -12.87 0.10
CA GLU A 115 -4.75 -12.71 0.32
C GLU A 115 -5.32 -11.59 -0.54
N ILE A 116 -4.59 -10.48 -0.67
CA ILE A 116 -4.96 -9.36 -1.54
C ILE A 116 -5.13 -9.82 -2.99
N ARG A 117 -4.21 -10.64 -3.51
CA ARG A 117 -4.32 -11.19 -4.88
C ARG A 117 -5.55 -12.09 -5.06
N THR A 118 -6.01 -12.75 -3.99
CA THR A 118 -7.18 -13.64 -4.03
C THR A 118 -8.50 -12.87 -3.99
N VAL A 119 -8.60 -11.84 -3.14
CA VAL A 119 -9.88 -11.16 -2.88
C VAL A 119 -10.03 -9.81 -3.57
N GLY A 120 -8.91 -9.20 -3.97
CA GLY A 120 -8.89 -7.85 -4.50
C GLY A 120 -9.46 -7.78 -5.89
N GLN A 121 -10.23 -6.73 -6.16
CA GLN A 121 -10.70 -6.45 -7.50
C GLN A 121 -9.55 -5.86 -8.32
N VAL A 122 -9.17 -6.49 -9.42
CA VAL A 122 -8.17 -5.94 -10.34
C VAL A 122 -8.75 -4.69 -11.02
N ILE A 123 -8.05 -3.56 -10.90
CA ILE A 123 -8.47 -2.27 -11.49
C ILE A 123 -7.48 -1.76 -12.54
N GLY A 124 -6.34 -2.42 -12.72
CA GLY A 124 -5.36 -2.05 -13.73
C GLY A 124 -4.04 -2.80 -13.59
N ARG A 125 -3.18 -2.64 -14.60
CA ARG A 125 -1.81 -3.15 -14.61
C ARG A 125 -0.89 -2.04 -15.09
N MET A 126 0.03 -1.61 -14.23
CA MET A 126 1.06 -0.65 -14.59
C MET A 126 2.27 -1.38 -15.18
N PRO A 127 2.90 -0.85 -16.24
CA PRO A 127 4.13 -1.42 -16.77
C PRO A 127 5.27 -1.34 -15.75
N PRO A 128 6.40 -2.04 -15.99
CA PRO A 128 7.62 -1.85 -15.23
C PRO A 128 8.00 -0.37 -15.18
N GLY A 129 8.33 0.10 -13.97
CA GLY A 129 8.52 1.51 -13.66
C GLY A 129 9.97 1.97 -13.62
#